data_AF-A0A4Q3DX71-F1
#
_entry.id   AF-A0A4Q3DX71-F1
#
_cell.length_a   1.000
_cell.length_b   1.000
_cell.length_c   1.000
_cell.angle_alpha   90.00
_cell.angle_beta   90.00
_cell.angle_gamma   90.00
#
_symmetry.space_group_name_H-M   'P 1'
#
loop_
_entity.id
_entity.type
_entity.pdbx_description
1 polymer ?
#
loop_
_entity_poly.entity_id
_entity_poly.type
_entity_poly.pdbx_seq_one_letter_code
_entity_poly.pdbx_strand_id
1 'polypeptide(L)' 'MATLVSILITFLVVVLILWLVQRLPIEGRIKQILQVVVIVIGIVSLLKYLAVF' A
#
# COMPACT_ATOMS: atom_id res chain seq x y z
N MET A 1 -18.91 9.39 15.78
CA MET A 1 -19.81 8.48 15.04
C MET A 1 -19.47 8.41 13.56
N ALA A 2 -19.45 9.52 12.81
CA ALA A 2 -19.09 9.51 11.37
C ALA A 2 -17.64 9.09 11.06
N THR A 3 -16.68 9.42 11.93
CA THR A 3 -15.26 9.07 11.79
C THR A 3 -14.99 7.56 11.86
N LEU A 4 -15.69 6.84 12.73
CA LEU A 4 -15.55 5.38 12.86
C LEU A 4 -16.08 4.65 11.61
N VAL A 5 -17.21 5.12 11.07
CA VAL A 5 -17.80 4.58 9.83
C VAL A 5 -16.87 4.82 8.64
N SER A 6 -16.28 6.01 8.53
CA SER A 6 -15.31 6.31 7.49
C SER A 6 -14.07 5.40 7.57
N ILE A 7 -13.50 5.22 8.76
CA ILE A 7 -12.35 4.33 8.97
C ILE A 7 -12.71 2.89 8.58
N LEU A 8 -13.90 2.41 8.96
CA LEU A 8 -14.37 1.06 8.64
C LEU A 8 -14.52 0.86 7.12
N ILE A 9 -15.09 1.83 6.42
CA ILE A 9 -15.25 1.79 4.95
C ILE A 9 -13.88 1.83 4.27
N THR A 10 -12.97 2.71 4.70
CA THR A 10 -11.60 2.77 4.16
C THR A 10 -10.87 1.44 4.37
N PHE A 11 -11.01 0.83 5.55
CA PHE A 11 -10.42 -0.47 5.85
C PHE A 11 -10.98 -1.56 4.93
N LEU A 12 -12.30 -1.59 4.74
CA LEU A 12 -12.97 -2.55 3.87
C LEU A 12 -12.48 -2.44 2.41
N VAL A 13 -12.40 -1.22 1.88
CA VAL A 13 -11.96 -0.96 0.51
C VAL A 13 -10.50 -1.36 0.31
N VAL A 14 -9.62 -1.05 1.26
CA VAL A 14 -8.21 -1.44 1.20
C VAL A 14 -8.04 -2.95 1.22
N VAL A 15 -8.74 -3.65 2.12
CA VAL A 15 -8.72 -5.12 2.17
C VAL A 15 -9.26 -5.72 0.88
N LEU A 16 -10.30 -5.15 0.29
CA LEU A 16 -10.88 -5.64 -0.97
C LEU A 16 -9.89 -5.50 -2.13
N ILE A 17 -9.19 -4.36 -2.23
CA ILE A 17 -8.17 -4.13 -3.26
C ILE A 17 -6.99 -5.10 -3.07
N LEU A 18 -6.49 -5.24 -1.84
CA LEU A 18 -5.40 -6.16 -1.53
C LEU A 18 -5.80 -7.61 -1.83
N TRP A 19 -7.03 -8.01 -1.50
CA TRP A 19 -7.54 -9.34 -1.78
C TRP A 19 -7.66 -9.60 -3.29
N LEU A 20 -8.10 -8.60 -4.07
CA LEU A 20 -8.15 -8.70 -5.53
C LEU A 20 -6.74 -8.86 -6.11
N VAL A 21 -5.80 -8.01 -5.68
CA VAL A 21 -4.40 -8.01 -6.13
C VAL A 21 -3.69 -9.32 -5.76
N GLN A 22 -4.02 -9.91 -4.61
CA GLN A 22 -3.41 -11.16 -4.15
C GLN A 22 -4.02 -12.41 -4.80
N ARG A 23 -5.30 -12.33 -5.20
CA ARG A 23 -5.99 -13.36 -6.00
C ARG A 23 -5.62 -13.31 -7.47
N LEU A 24 -5.21 -12.14 -7.97
CA LEU A 24 -4.63 -12.03 -9.30
C LEU A 24 -3.33 -12.85 -9.31
N PRO A 25 -3.20 -13.85 -10.19
CA PRO A 25 -1.95 -14.56 -10.42
C PRO A 25 -0.99 -13.60 -11.14
N ILE A 26 -0.46 -12.66 -10.36
CA ILE A 26 0.44 -11.63 -10.83
C ILE A 26 1.79 -12.30 -11.09
N GLU A 27 2.24 -12.26 -12.34
CA GLU A 27 3.50 -12.81 -12.79
C GLU A 27 4.67 -12.34 -11.92
N GLY A 28 5.69 -13.20 -11.74
CA GLY A 28 6.86 -12.90 -10.90
C GLY A 28 7.52 -11.56 -11.22
N ARG A 29 7.45 -11.10 -12.47
CA ARG A 29 7.92 -9.79 -12.93
C ARG A 29 7.14 -8.61 -12.31
N ILE A 30 5.81 -8.69 -12.24
CA ILE A 30 5.00 -7.61 -11.66
C ILE A 30 5.15 -7.58 -10.14
N LYS A 31 5.30 -8.75 -9.50
CA LYS A 31 5.65 -8.83 -8.07
C LYS A 31 6.98 -8.14 -7.77
N GLN A 32 7.95 -8.29 -8.67
CA GLN A 32 9.26 -7.63 -8.57
C GLN A 32 9.13 -6.11 -8.71
N ILE A 33 8.30 -5.62 -9.65
CA ILE A 33 8.00 -4.19 -9.79
C ILE A 33 7.34 -3.63 -8.52
N LEU A 34 6.35 -4.33 -7.97
CA LEU A 34 5.70 -3.97 -6.70
C LEU A 34 6.70 -3.89 -5.55
N GLN A 35 7.62 -4.85 -5.45
CA GLN A 35 8.63 -4.89 -4.41
C GLN A 35 9.61 -3.70 -4.53
N VAL A 36 10.01 -3.35 -5.76
CA VAL A 36 10.82 -2.16 -6.03
C VAL A 36 10.08 -0.88 -5.64
N VAL A 37 8.80 -0.75 -6.01
CA VAL A 37 7.97 0.42 -5.66
C VAL A 37 7.85 0.58 -4.14
N VAL A 38 7.61 -0.51 -3.41
CA VAL A 38 7.53 -0.49 -1.94
C VAL A 38 8.86 -0.08 -1.31
N ILE A 39 9.99 -0.58 -1.82
CA ILE A 39 11.32 -0.20 -1.34
C ILE A 39 11.58 1.29 -1.56
N VAL A 40 11.26 1.81 -2.74
CA VAL A 40 11.43 3.24 -3.06
C VAL A 40 10.58 4.12 -2.15
N ILE A 41 9.31 3.75 -1.93
CA ILE A 41 8.42 4.48 -1.02
C ILE A 41 8.97 4.42 0.42
N GLY A 42 9.50 3.27 0.85
CA GLY A 42 10.15 3.12 2.15
C GLY A 42 11.32 4.06 2.32
N ILE A 43 12.23 4.14 1.33
CA ILE A 43 13.36 5.05 1.34
C ILE A 43 12.89 6.51 1.37
N VAL A 44 11.94 6.88 0.50
CA VAL A 44 11.38 8.25 0.46
C VAL A 44 10.74 8.63 1.79
N SER A 45 10.01 7.70 2.43
CA SER A 45 9.44 7.91 3.77
C SER A 45 10.53 8.11 4.83
N LEU A 46 11.60 7.32 4.80
CA LEU A 46 12.72 7.45 5.75
C LEU A 46 13.47 8.76 5.57
N LEU A 47 13.65 9.21 4.33
CA LEU A 47 14.22 10.53 4.02
C LEU A 47 13.37 11.68 4.59
N LYS A 48 12.03 11.52 4.57
CA LYS A 48 11.12 12.45 5.25
C LYS A 48 11.32 12.49 6.77
N TYR A 49 11.59 11.35 7.42
CA TYR A 49 11.88 11.32 8.85
C TYR A 49 13.23 11.95 9.21
N LEU A 50 14.17 11.98 8.27
CA LEU A 50 15.48 12.64 8.43
C LEU A 50 15.42 14.16 8.24
N ALA A 51 14.22 14.76 8.22
CA ALA A 51 13.99 16.20 8.08
C ALA A 51 14.59 16.82 6.81
N VAL A 52 14.75 16.01 5.74
CA VAL A 52 15.24 16.47 4.43
C VAL A 52 14.12 17.14 3.60
N PHE A 53 12.92 17.30 4.16
CA PHE A 53 11.76 17.93 3.50
C PHE A 53 11.05 18.91 4.43
#